data_AF-A0A8W7PZV6-F1
#
_entry.id   AF-A0A8W7PZV6-F1
#
_cell.length_a   1.000
_cell.length_b   1.000
_cell.length_c   1.000
_cell.angle_alpha   90.00
_cell.angle_beta   90.00
_cell.angle_gamma   90.00
#
_symmetry.space_group_name_H-M   'P 1'
#
loop_
_entity.id
_entity.type
_entity.pdbx_description
1 polymer ?
#
loop_
_entity_poly.entity_id
_entity_poly.type
_entity_poly.pdbx_seq_one_letter_code
_entity_poly.pdbx_strand_id
1 'polypeptide(L)'
;MSLRHRQLLAAAAAVLSLSAAAAEVQSVAITAIVDHPALDAARKGITDELKAAGYGEDKLKVQYQSAQGNPATAGQIARKFVGDKPDVAVAIATPSAQALVAASKTLPIVFTAVTDPVAAKLVSNWKASGTNVTGVSDMLPLGPQVDLILKVKPAAKRIGMVYSPGEVNSTIVAKELKAELAKRGMTLVEAPAARTVDVAPAAKSLIGKVDAIYTSTDNNVVSTYESLVAVANQAKLPLIASDTDSV
;
A
#
# COMPACT_ATOMS: atom_id res chain seq x y z
N MET A 1 -86.15 33.28 9.13
CA MET A 1 -85.59 33.63 10.45
C MET A 1 -84.87 32.38 10.94
N SER A 2 -83.56 32.31 11.15
CA SER A 2 -82.61 33.27 11.71
C SER A 2 -81.21 33.00 11.15
N LEU A 3 -80.55 34.03 10.59
CA LEU A 3 -79.12 34.05 10.32
C LEU A 3 -78.34 34.00 11.65
N ARG A 4 -77.15 33.37 11.67
CA ARG A 4 -75.85 33.99 12.00
C ARG A 4 -74.83 33.00 12.59
N HIS A 5 -73.72 32.85 11.85
CA HIS A 5 -72.32 33.04 12.28
C HIS A 5 -71.32 31.87 12.14
N ARG A 6 -70.32 32.16 11.29
CA ARG A 6 -68.89 31.78 11.34
C ARG A 6 -68.54 30.39 10.81
N GLN A 7 -68.14 30.30 9.54
CA GLN A 7 -66.74 30.36 9.09
C GLN A 7 -65.84 29.35 9.81
N LEU A 8 -65.42 28.31 9.10
CA LEU A 8 -64.03 28.16 8.65
C LEU A 8 -63.87 26.85 7.87
N LEU A 9 -63.47 27.00 6.61
CA LEU A 9 -62.79 25.95 5.84
C LEU A 9 -61.57 25.50 6.64
N ALA A 10 -61.40 24.19 6.79
CA ALA A 10 -60.08 23.61 6.94
C ALA A 10 -60.10 22.26 6.22
N ALA A 11 -59.76 22.32 4.92
CA ALA A 11 -59.30 21.16 4.19
C ALA A 11 -58.06 20.63 4.92
N ALA A 12 -58.19 19.49 5.59
CA ALA A 12 -57.06 18.74 6.10
C ALA A 12 -56.33 18.12 4.90
N ALA A 13 -55.50 18.92 4.24
CA ALA A 13 -54.52 18.43 3.30
C ALA A 13 -53.52 17.56 4.09
N ALA A 14 -53.57 16.26 3.84
CA ALA A 14 -52.56 15.32 4.30
C ALA A 14 -51.22 15.74 3.71
N VAL A 15 -50.37 16.37 4.52
CA VAL A 15 -48.96 16.57 4.20
C VAL A 15 -48.29 15.22 4.43
N LEU A 16 -48.28 14.37 3.39
CA LEU A 16 -47.29 13.31 3.27
C LEU A 16 -45.93 13.99 3.10
N SER A 17 -45.29 14.31 4.21
CA SER A 17 -43.86 14.54 4.24
C SER A 17 -43.16 13.22 3.95
N LEU A 18 -42.95 12.92 2.66
CA LEU A 18 -41.84 12.07 2.26
C LEU A 18 -40.56 12.81 2.65
N SER A 19 -40.07 12.55 3.85
CA SER A 19 -38.65 12.70 4.13
C SER A 19 -37.93 11.73 3.19
N ALA A 20 -37.51 12.21 2.03
CA ALA A 20 -36.42 11.58 1.31
C ALA A 20 -35.25 11.56 2.30
N ALA A 21 -34.97 10.40 2.89
CA ALA A 21 -33.76 10.20 3.65
C ALA A 21 -32.62 10.58 2.72
N ALA A 22 -31.96 11.72 2.97
CA ALA A 22 -30.75 12.07 2.26
C ALA A 22 -29.80 10.88 2.47
N ALA A 23 -29.41 10.21 1.39
CA ALA A 23 -28.49 9.09 1.46
C ALA A 23 -27.21 9.60 2.16
N GLU A 24 -26.86 9.00 3.29
CA GLU A 24 -25.67 9.37 4.04
C GLU A 24 -24.45 9.10 3.16
N VAL A 25 -23.74 10.16 2.77
CA VAL A 25 -22.54 10.08 1.93
C VAL A 25 -21.44 9.41 2.75
N GLN A 26 -21.06 8.21 2.34
CA GLN A 26 -19.99 7.44 2.96
C GLN A 26 -18.63 8.11 2.69
N SER A 27 -17.64 7.82 3.51
CA SER A 27 -16.34 8.48 3.47
C SER A 27 -15.18 7.48 3.58
N VAL A 28 -14.26 7.57 2.62
CA VAL A 28 -13.05 6.74 2.57
C VAL A 28 -11.82 7.64 2.57
N ALA A 29 -10.90 7.38 3.49
CA ALA A 29 -9.63 8.08 3.57
C ALA A 29 -8.47 7.16 3.15
N ILE A 30 -7.83 7.49 2.04
CA ILE A 30 -6.74 6.70 1.45
C ILE A 30 -5.40 7.37 1.77
N THR A 31 -4.44 6.60 2.28
CA THR A 31 -3.05 7.06 2.49
C THR A 31 -2.06 6.12 1.82
N ALA A 32 -1.02 6.69 1.21
CA ALA A 32 0.11 5.95 0.66
C ALA A 32 1.43 6.47 1.25
N ILE A 33 2.44 5.62 1.39
CA ILE A 33 3.74 6.06 1.92
C ILE A 33 4.43 7.04 0.97
N VAL A 34 4.33 6.82 -0.34
CA VAL A 34 4.93 7.62 -1.41
C VAL A 34 4.15 7.38 -2.69
N ASP A 35 4.34 8.22 -3.70
CA ASP A 35 3.77 8.03 -5.03
C ASP A 35 4.77 7.28 -5.92
N HIS A 36 4.36 6.12 -6.44
CA HIS A 36 5.06 5.38 -7.50
C HIS A 36 4.06 4.49 -8.25
N PRO A 37 4.38 4.03 -9.48
CA PRO A 37 3.41 3.38 -10.38
C PRO A 37 2.58 2.26 -9.74
N ALA A 38 3.21 1.33 -9.01
CA ALA A 38 2.49 0.25 -8.33
C ALA A 38 1.48 0.73 -7.26
N LEU A 39 1.82 1.72 -6.42
CA LEU A 39 0.87 2.22 -5.41
C LEU A 39 -0.23 3.08 -6.04
N ASP A 40 0.08 3.78 -7.13
CA ASP A 40 -0.90 4.50 -7.93
C ASP A 40 -1.90 3.56 -8.58
N ALA A 41 -1.43 2.43 -9.13
CA ALA A 41 -2.28 1.37 -9.65
C ALA A 41 -3.17 0.77 -8.55
N ALA A 42 -2.63 0.51 -7.36
CA ALA A 42 -3.42 0.05 -6.21
C ALA A 42 -4.51 1.06 -5.82
N ARG A 43 -4.18 2.35 -5.73
CA ARG A 43 -5.14 3.43 -5.45
C ARG A 43 -6.22 3.50 -6.52
N LYS A 44 -5.84 3.42 -7.80
CA LYS A 44 -6.77 3.44 -8.91
C LYS A 44 -7.72 2.25 -8.85
N GLY A 45 -7.20 1.06 -8.58
CA GLY A 45 -8.00 -0.16 -8.41
C GLY A 45 -9.02 -0.04 -7.28
N ILE A 46 -8.65 0.56 -6.15
CA ILE A 46 -9.57 0.86 -5.05
C ILE A 46 -10.73 1.76 -5.53
N THR A 47 -10.42 2.86 -6.21
CA THR A 47 -11.44 3.80 -6.67
C THR A 47 -12.32 3.23 -7.77
N ASP A 48 -11.75 2.44 -8.69
CA ASP A 48 -12.47 1.79 -9.78
C ASP A 48 -13.44 0.74 -9.22
N GLU A 49 -13.01 -0.08 -8.27
CA GLU A 49 -13.84 -1.14 -7.68
C GLU A 49 -14.95 -0.56 -6.81
N LEU A 50 -14.69 0.49 -6.04
CA LEU A 50 -15.73 1.20 -5.29
C LEU A 50 -16.81 1.75 -6.24
N LYS A 51 -16.40 2.36 -7.35
CA LYS A 51 -17.33 2.83 -8.38
C LYS A 51 -18.13 1.68 -9.01
N ALA A 52 -17.47 0.56 -9.34
CA ALA A 52 -18.12 -0.63 -9.91
C ALA A 52 -19.14 -1.25 -8.93
N ALA A 53 -18.85 -1.20 -7.63
CA ALA A 53 -19.76 -1.60 -6.55
C ALA A 53 -20.91 -0.61 -6.29
N GLY A 54 -21.00 0.49 -7.05
CA GLY A 54 -22.10 1.46 -6.98
C GLY A 54 -21.86 2.65 -6.04
N TYR A 55 -20.64 2.82 -5.53
CA TYR A 55 -20.20 4.00 -4.76
C TYR A 55 -19.65 5.08 -5.71
N GLY A 56 -20.57 5.79 -6.37
CA GLY A 56 -20.25 6.98 -7.18
C GLY A 56 -19.92 8.21 -6.34
N GLU A 57 -19.53 9.29 -7.01
CA GLU A 57 -19.18 10.59 -6.37
C GLU A 57 -20.33 11.20 -5.55
N ASP A 58 -21.57 10.84 -5.87
CA ASP A 58 -22.79 11.24 -5.16
C ASP A 58 -23.00 10.50 -3.83
N LYS A 59 -22.31 9.37 -3.62
CA LYS A 59 -22.48 8.47 -2.46
C LYS A 59 -21.21 8.29 -1.65
N LEU A 60 -20.06 8.65 -2.20
CA LEU A 60 -18.75 8.41 -1.59
C LEU A 60 -17.86 9.63 -1.70
N LYS A 61 -17.43 10.12 -0.54
CA LYS A 61 -16.36 11.11 -0.41
C LYS A 61 -15.02 10.38 -0.24
N VAL A 62 -14.14 10.51 -1.22
CA VAL A 62 -12.76 10.01 -1.13
C VAL A 62 -11.82 11.16 -0.80
N GLN A 63 -10.99 10.97 0.23
CA GLN A 63 -9.81 11.82 0.44
C GLN A 63 -8.53 11.00 0.28
N TYR A 64 -7.49 11.61 -0.26
CA TYR A 64 -6.19 10.97 -0.47
C TYR A 64 -5.05 11.84 0.06
N GLN A 65 -4.09 11.24 0.76
CA GLN A 65 -2.84 11.89 1.14
C GLN A 65 -1.64 10.95 0.96
N SER A 66 -0.56 11.47 0.38
CA SER A 66 0.73 10.78 0.27
C SER A 66 1.66 11.28 1.36
N ALA A 67 2.38 10.36 2.02
CA ALA A 67 3.37 10.69 3.04
C ALA A 67 4.74 11.11 2.46
N GLN A 68 4.89 11.09 1.12
CA GLN A 68 6.10 11.53 0.42
C GLN A 68 7.39 10.84 0.91
N GLY A 69 7.30 9.54 1.18
CA GLY A 69 8.38 8.69 1.68
C GLY A 69 8.76 8.94 3.14
N ASN A 70 8.01 9.75 3.88
CA ASN A 70 8.36 10.18 5.23
C ASN A 70 7.46 9.52 6.31
N PRO A 71 8.02 8.64 7.16
CA PRO A 71 7.25 7.99 8.24
C PRO A 71 6.63 8.95 9.25
N ALA A 72 7.26 10.10 9.53
CA ALA A 72 6.70 11.11 10.42
C ALA A 72 5.46 11.77 9.80
N THR A 73 5.50 12.05 8.50
CA THR A 73 4.34 12.53 7.73
C THR A 73 3.23 11.46 7.71
N ALA A 74 3.56 10.18 7.50
CA ALA A 74 2.58 9.10 7.58
C ALA A 74 1.86 9.08 8.94
N GLY A 75 2.60 9.29 10.04
CA GLY A 75 2.01 9.45 11.37
C GLY A 75 1.11 10.68 11.53
N GLN A 76 1.43 11.81 10.89
CA GLN A 76 0.59 13.01 10.88
C GLN A 76 -0.71 12.76 10.10
N ILE A 77 -0.62 12.15 8.92
CA ILE A 77 -1.77 11.77 8.08
C ILE A 77 -2.68 10.83 8.86
N ALA A 78 -2.13 9.80 9.51
CA ALA A 78 -2.89 8.85 10.31
C ALA A 78 -3.69 9.54 11.43
N ARG A 79 -3.05 10.43 12.20
CA ARG A 79 -3.76 11.19 13.26
C ARG A 79 -4.87 12.09 12.69
N LYS A 80 -4.62 12.72 11.54
CA LYS A 80 -5.63 13.52 10.85
C LYS A 80 -6.82 12.65 10.44
N PHE A 81 -6.59 11.52 9.79
CA PHE A 81 -7.67 10.62 9.37
C PHE A 81 -8.49 10.10 10.55
N VAL A 82 -7.86 9.78 11.68
CA VAL A 82 -8.59 9.42 12.91
C VAL A 82 -9.47 10.57 13.40
N GLY A 83 -8.98 11.82 13.35
CA GLY A 83 -9.74 13.01 13.73
C GLY A 83 -10.89 13.35 12.77
N ASP A 84 -10.70 13.10 11.48
CA ASP A 84 -11.70 13.31 10.43
C ASP A 84 -12.85 12.27 10.49
N LYS A 85 -12.64 11.15 11.21
CA LYS A 85 -13.61 10.07 11.42
C LYS A 85 -14.27 9.55 10.11
N PRO A 86 -13.48 9.10 9.13
CA PRO A 86 -14.03 8.45 7.96
C PRO A 86 -14.66 7.10 8.34
N ASP A 87 -15.52 6.58 7.48
CA ASP A 87 -16.13 5.27 7.67
C ASP A 87 -15.09 4.15 7.55
N VAL A 88 -14.14 4.29 6.61
CA VAL A 88 -13.01 3.38 6.43
C VAL A 88 -11.74 4.17 6.06
N ALA A 89 -10.60 3.75 6.61
CA ALA A 89 -9.30 4.18 6.12
C ALA A 89 -8.62 3.06 5.32
N VAL A 90 -8.10 3.40 4.14
CA VAL A 90 -7.33 2.49 3.30
C VAL A 90 -5.85 2.88 3.36
N ALA A 91 -5.00 1.96 3.80
CA ALA A 91 -3.56 2.16 3.84
C ALA A 91 -2.88 1.39 2.71
N ILE A 92 -2.23 2.13 1.83
CA ILE A 92 -1.41 1.60 0.76
C ILE A 92 0.05 1.61 1.24
N ALA A 93 0.70 0.44 1.19
CA ALA A 93 2.02 0.16 1.70
C ALA A 93 2.15 0.02 3.23
N THR A 94 3.14 -0.77 3.62
CA THR A 94 3.40 -1.18 5.01
C THR A 94 3.57 0.00 5.98
N PRO A 95 4.37 1.04 5.68
CA PRO A 95 4.57 2.14 6.63
C PRO A 95 3.28 2.96 6.91
N SER A 96 2.44 3.15 5.89
CA SER A 96 1.15 3.83 6.06
C SER A 96 0.16 2.99 6.86
N ALA A 97 0.13 1.67 6.64
CA ALA A 97 -0.67 0.76 7.45
C ALA A 97 -0.24 0.77 8.92
N GLN A 98 1.07 0.73 9.18
CA GLN A 98 1.62 0.81 10.54
C GLN A 98 1.23 2.13 11.22
N ALA A 99 1.28 3.25 10.51
CA ALA A 99 0.88 4.55 11.04
C ALA A 99 -0.60 4.59 11.44
N LEU A 100 -1.51 4.06 10.62
CA LEU A 100 -2.94 3.99 10.94
C LEU A 100 -3.23 3.04 12.12
N VAL A 101 -2.63 1.85 12.13
CA VAL A 101 -2.80 0.88 13.22
C VAL A 101 -2.25 1.40 14.55
N ALA A 102 -1.20 2.22 14.52
CA ALA A 102 -0.70 2.91 15.69
C ALA A 102 -1.64 4.03 16.17
N ALA A 103 -2.30 4.73 15.24
CA ALA A 103 -3.17 5.87 15.55
C ALA A 103 -4.58 5.48 16.00
N SER A 104 -5.11 4.31 15.61
CA SER A 104 -6.46 3.90 15.99
C SER A 104 -6.66 2.39 16.13
N LYS A 105 -7.51 2.02 17.10
CA LYS A 105 -7.99 0.65 17.36
C LYS A 105 -9.48 0.47 17.06
N THR A 106 -10.15 1.51 16.58
CA THR A 106 -11.60 1.53 16.35
C THR A 106 -11.99 1.92 14.92
N LEU A 107 -11.17 2.75 14.26
CA LEU A 107 -11.38 3.11 12.86
C LEU A 107 -11.17 1.86 11.99
N PRO A 108 -12.13 1.45 11.14
CA PRO A 108 -11.89 0.35 10.21
C PRO A 108 -10.72 0.67 9.27
N ILE A 109 -9.73 -0.21 9.24
CA ILE A 109 -8.51 -0.08 8.44
C ILE A 109 -8.42 -1.26 7.47
N VAL A 110 -8.33 -0.95 6.18
CA VAL A 110 -8.06 -1.92 5.12
C VAL A 110 -6.67 -1.62 4.54
N PHE A 111 -5.74 -2.57 4.63
CA PHE A 111 -4.42 -2.40 4.01
C PHE A 111 -4.34 -3.07 2.63
N THR A 112 -3.47 -2.55 1.77
CA THR A 112 -3.06 -3.17 0.50
C THR A 112 -1.60 -2.84 0.20
N ALA A 113 -0.97 -3.57 -0.72
CA ALA A 113 0.46 -3.48 -1.01
C ALA A 113 1.33 -3.67 0.27
N VAL A 114 0.88 -4.56 1.16
CA VAL A 114 1.62 -4.93 2.37
C VAL A 114 2.19 -6.32 2.19
N THR A 115 3.51 -6.44 2.30
CA THR A 115 4.17 -7.74 2.09
C THR A 115 3.83 -8.71 3.21
N ASP A 116 4.31 -8.48 4.43
CA ASP A 116 4.00 -9.36 5.56
C ASP A 116 3.23 -8.59 6.64
N PRO A 117 1.89 -8.73 6.71
CA PRO A 117 1.09 -8.00 7.69
C PRO A 117 1.29 -8.52 9.13
N VAL A 118 1.82 -9.74 9.31
CA VAL A 118 2.14 -10.29 10.63
C VAL A 118 3.46 -9.73 11.12
N ALA A 119 4.51 -9.80 10.31
CA ALA A 119 5.82 -9.23 10.65
C ALA A 119 5.73 -7.70 10.82
N ALA A 120 4.88 -7.03 10.05
CA ALA A 120 4.58 -5.61 10.20
C ALA A 120 3.73 -5.28 11.43
N LYS A 121 3.26 -6.28 12.18
CA LYS A 121 2.42 -6.16 13.38
C LYS A 121 1.06 -5.48 13.13
N LEU A 122 0.51 -5.65 11.93
CA LEU A 122 -0.83 -5.17 11.59
C LEU A 122 -1.91 -6.14 12.08
N VAL A 123 -1.62 -7.45 11.98
CA VAL A 123 -2.49 -8.54 12.41
C VAL A 123 -1.66 -9.61 13.15
N SER A 124 -2.31 -10.46 13.93
CA SER A 124 -1.62 -11.49 14.73
C SER A 124 -1.22 -12.72 13.92
N ASN A 125 -1.96 -13.05 12.86
CA ASN A 125 -1.74 -14.17 11.96
C ASN A 125 -2.57 -13.98 10.67
N TRP A 126 -2.46 -14.93 9.73
CA TRP A 126 -3.13 -14.90 8.42
C TRP A 126 -4.62 -15.27 8.43
N LYS A 127 -5.20 -15.67 9.58
CA LYS A 127 -6.65 -15.88 9.71
C LYS A 127 -7.37 -14.54 9.92
N ALA A 128 -8.69 -14.59 10.02
CA ALA A 128 -9.50 -13.42 10.36
C ALA A 128 -8.91 -12.67 11.57
N SER A 129 -8.70 -11.37 11.43
CA SER A 129 -7.93 -10.58 12.39
C SER A 129 -8.60 -10.48 13.76
N GLY A 130 -9.94 -10.47 13.79
CA GLY A 130 -10.73 -10.20 15.00
C GLY A 130 -10.54 -8.78 15.54
N THR A 131 -9.98 -7.87 14.73
CA THR A 131 -9.71 -6.47 15.08
C THR A 131 -10.32 -5.53 14.04
N ASN A 132 -10.09 -4.22 14.18
CA ASN A 132 -10.46 -3.22 13.19
C ASN A 132 -9.55 -3.20 11.94
N VAL A 133 -8.65 -4.17 11.77
CA VAL A 133 -7.63 -4.18 10.71
C VAL A 133 -7.78 -5.42 9.84
N THR A 134 -7.85 -5.25 8.53
CA THR A 134 -7.83 -6.34 7.53
C THR A 134 -7.16 -5.83 6.25
N GLY A 135 -7.00 -6.67 5.23
CA GLY A 135 -6.44 -6.21 3.97
C GLY A 135 -5.97 -7.31 3.03
N VAL A 136 -5.20 -6.89 2.03
CA VAL A 136 -4.60 -7.75 1.00
C VAL A 136 -3.09 -7.63 1.08
N SER A 137 -2.42 -8.79 0.99
CA SER A 137 -0.95 -8.86 0.94
C SER A 137 -0.47 -8.98 -0.50
N ASP A 138 0.68 -8.36 -0.79
CA ASP A 138 1.42 -8.51 -2.05
C ASP A 138 2.60 -9.50 -1.94
N MET A 139 2.62 -10.35 -0.91
CA MET A 139 3.71 -11.31 -0.70
C MET A 139 3.86 -12.26 -1.89
N LEU A 140 5.09 -12.33 -2.41
CA LEU A 140 5.45 -13.18 -3.54
C LEU A 140 6.21 -14.44 -3.11
N PRO A 141 5.97 -15.59 -3.75
CA PRO A 141 6.77 -16.78 -3.51
C PRO A 141 8.20 -16.60 -4.07
N LEU A 142 9.21 -16.69 -3.21
CA LEU A 142 10.61 -16.41 -3.59
C LEU A 142 11.27 -17.54 -4.40
N GLY A 143 10.80 -18.78 -4.29
CA GLY A 143 11.33 -19.89 -5.09
C GLY A 143 11.27 -19.62 -6.60
N PRO A 144 10.08 -19.31 -7.16
CA PRO A 144 9.93 -18.89 -8.56
C PRO A 144 10.75 -17.66 -8.94
N GLN A 145 10.97 -16.71 -8.01
CA GLN A 145 11.82 -15.55 -8.26
C GLN A 145 13.29 -15.96 -8.46
N VAL A 146 13.79 -16.88 -7.65
CA VAL A 146 15.14 -17.43 -7.82
C VAL A 146 15.24 -18.29 -9.09
N ASP A 147 14.17 -19.01 -9.46
CA ASP A 147 14.12 -19.73 -10.74
C ASP A 147 14.23 -18.78 -11.94
N LEU A 148 13.57 -17.62 -11.88
CA LEU A 148 13.66 -16.60 -12.92
C LEU A 148 15.09 -16.03 -13.02
N ILE A 149 15.73 -15.74 -11.88
CA ILE A 149 17.13 -15.30 -11.84
C ILE A 149 18.03 -16.32 -12.54
N LEU A 150 17.86 -17.63 -12.27
CA LEU A 150 18.66 -18.68 -12.90
C LEU A 150 18.31 -18.91 -14.37
N LYS A 151 17.08 -18.62 -14.82
CA LYS A 151 16.75 -18.61 -16.26
C LYS A 151 17.48 -17.49 -17.00
N VAL A 152 17.57 -16.31 -16.41
CA VAL A 152 18.26 -15.14 -17.00
C VAL A 152 19.78 -15.29 -16.90
N LYS A 153 20.28 -15.79 -15.77
CA LYS A 153 21.71 -15.98 -15.49
C LYS A 153 21.95 -17.36 -14.87
N PRO A 154 22.09 -18.43 -15.69
CA PRO A 154 22.22 -19.81 -15.20
C PRO A 154 23.40 -20.07 -14.25
N ALA A 155 24.48 -19.29 -14.37
CA ALA A 155 25.67 -19.42 -13.56
C ALA A 155 25.67 -18.52 -12.31
N ALA A 156 24.58 -17.83 -11.98
CA ALA A 156 24.52 -16.93 -10.83
C ALA A 156 24.77 -17.67 -9.51
N LYS A 157 25.56 -17.08 -8.62
CA LYS A 157 25.85 -17.57 -7.26
C LYS A 157 25.67 -16.50 -6.19
N ARG A 158 25.89 -15.23 -6.52
CA ARG A 158 25.78 -14.09 -5.62
C ARG A 158 24.71 -13.14 -6.14
N ILE A 159 23.62 -12.97 -5.40
CA ILE A 159 22.51 -12.08 -5.77
C ILE A 159 22.61 -10.83 -4.94
N GLY A 160 22.58 -9.67 -5.58
CA GLY A 160 22.53 -8.37 -4.91
C GLY A 160 21.10 -7.93 -4.64
N MET A 161 20.85 -7.28 -3.51
CA MET A 161 19.57 -6.65 -3.23
C MET A 161 19.79 -5.29 -2.59
N VAL A 162 19.35 -4.24 -3.28
CA VAL A 162 19.24 -2.89 -2.69
C VAL A 162 17.92 -2.83 -1.94
N TYR A 163 17.94 -2.38 -0.68
CA TYR A 163 16.74 -2.35 0.15
C TYR A 163 16.81 -1.30 1.25
N SER A 164 15.65 -0.91 1.77
CA SER A 164 15.48 0.02 2.88
C SER A 164 15.45 -0.72 4.21
N PRO A 165 16.45 -0.53 5.10
CA PRO A 165 16.46 -1.21 6.41
C PRO A 165 15.35 -0.74 7.35
N GLY A 166 14.79 0.45 7.12
CA GLY A 166 13.66 0.99 7.88
C GLY A 166 12.30 0.41 7.49
N GLU A 167 12.23 -0.38 6.42
CA GLU A 167 11.00 -0.98 5.92
C GLU A 167 10.94 -2.47 6.25
N VAL A 168 10.00 -2.84 7.12
CA VAL A 168 9.85 -4.23 7.56
C VAL A 168 9.54 -5.18 6.39
N ASN A 169 8.75 -4.74 5.42
CA ASN A 169 8.49 -5.46 4.16
C ASN A 169 9.79 -5.88 3.47
N SER A 170 10.73 -4.95 3.32
CA SER A 170 12.01 -5.20 2.65
C SER A 170 12.95 -6.08 3.48
N THR A 171 13.02 -5.87 4.79
CA THR A 171 13.88 -6.69 5.68
C THR A 171 13.43 -8.15 5.74
N ILE A 172 12.12 -8.41 5.68
CA ILE A 172 11.56 -9.76 5.64
C ILE A 172 11.90 -10.42 4.31
N VAL A 173 11.70 -9.73 3.18
CA VAL A 173 12.07 -10.26 1.86
C VAL A 173 13.57 -10.57 1.79
N ALA A 174 14.45 -9.68 2.28
CA ALA A 174 15.89 -9.93 2.30
C ALA A 174 16.24 -11.18 3.13
N LYS A 175 15.64 -11.33 4.32
CA LYS A 175 15.84 -12.49 5.20
C LYS A 175 15.39 -13.79 4.51
N GLU A 176 14.19 -13.80 3.93
CA GLU A 176 13.62 -14.99 3.30
C GLU A 176 14.34 -15.35 1.99
N LEU A 177 14.72 -14.34 1.20
CA LEU A 177 15.48 -14.53 -0.02
C LEU A 177 16.86 -15.13 0.28
N LYS A 178 17.52 -14.66 1.34
CA LYS A 178 18.78 -15.25 1.81
C LYS A 178 18.63 -16.73 2.16
N ALA A 179 17.54 -17.10 2.84
CA ALA A 179 17.25 -18.50 3.17
C ALA A 179 16.94 -19.33 1.91
N GLU A 180 16.18 -18.79 0.97
CA GLU A 180 15.84 -19.46 -0.29
C GLU A 180 17.08 -19.67 -1.18
N LEU A 181 17.95 -18.67 -1.30
CA LEU A 181 19.22 -18.77 -2.03
C LEU A 181 20.15 -19.81 -1.41
N ALA A 182 20.21 -19.90 -0.08
CA ALA A 182 21.05 -20.87 0.62
C ALA A 182 20.69 -22.33 0.27
N LYS A 183 19.40 -22.64 0.04
CA LYS A 183 18.95 -23.98 -0.41
C LYS A 183 19.58 -24.41 -1.73
N ARG A 184 20.08 -23.46 -2.53
CA ARG A 184 20.66 -23.64 -3.86
C ARG A 184 22.17 -23.40 -3.89
N GLY A 185 22.80 -23.24 -2.72
CA GLY A 185 24.22 -22.91 -2.61
C GLY A 185 24.57 -21.52 -3.16
N MET A 186 23.62 -20.58 -3.10
CA MET A 186 23.77 -19.18 -3.50
C MET A 186 23.78 -18.28 -2.27
N THR A 187 24.23 -17.03 -2.43
CA THR A 187 24.29 -16.04 -1.36
C THR A 187 23.60 -14.73 -1.74
N LEU A 188 23.07 -14.05 -0.72
CA LEU A 188 22.57 -12.69 -0.84
C LEU A 188 23.66 -11.71 -0.41
N VAL A 189 23.91 -10.69 -1.24
CA VAL A 189 24.72 -9.52 -0.92
C VAL A 189 23.78 -8.33 -0.74
N GLU A 190 23.64 -7.95 0.52
CA GLU A 190 22.74 -6.89 0.98
C GLU A 190 23.37 -5.51 0.78
N ALA A 191 22.65 -4.58 0.16
CA ALA A 191 23.06 -3.19 -0.05
C ALA A 191 22.02 -2.23 0.55
N PRO A 192 22.20 -1.78 1.81
CA PRO A 192 21.22 -0.93 2.47
C PRO A 192 21.17 0.47 1.83
N ALA A 193 19.95 0.96 1.58
CA ALA A 193 19.63 2.29 1.10
C ALA A 193 18.50 2.87 1.97
N ALA A 194 18.85 3.64 3.01
CA ALA A 194 17.87 4.15 3.97
C ALA A 194 16.91 5.19 3.38
N ARG A 195 17.26 5.80 2.25
CA ARG A 195 16.50 6.82 1.54
C ARG A 195 16.64 6.61 0.04
N THR A 196 15.72 7.19 -0.73
CA THR A 196 15.76 7.18 -2.21
C THR A 196 17.10 7.65 -2.78
N VAL A 197 17.70 8.71 -2.23
CA VAL A 197 19.00 9.23 -2.67
C VAL A 197 20.17 8.26 -2.46
N ASP A 198 20.00 7.26 -1.59
CA ASP A 198 21.04 6.27 -1.27
C ASP A 198 20.97 5.05 -2.20
N VAL A 199 19.91 4.91 -3.02
CA VAL A 199 19.68 3.74 -3.90
C VAL A 199 20.77 3.59 -4.95
N ALA A 200 21.09 4.63 -5.71
CA ALA A 200 22.13 4.55 -6.73
C ALA A 200 23.54 4.27 -6.15
N PRO A 201 23.99 4.94 -5.07
CA PRO A 201 25.22 4.55 -4.36
C PRO A 201 25.22 3.09 -3.86
N ALA A 202 24.13 2.63 -3.27
CA ALA A 202 23.99 1.25 -2.81
C ALA A 202 24.10 0.24 -3.97
N ALA A 203 23.42 0.52 -5.10
CA ALA A 203 23.52 -0.27 -6.32
C ALA A 203 24.95 -0.34 -6.87
N LYS A 204 25.66 0.80 -6.91
CA LYS A 204 27.06 0.86 -7.34
C LYS A 204 27.97 0.00 -6.46
N SER A 205 27.67 -0.11 -5.17
CA SER A 205 28.44 -0.92 -4.22
C SER A 205 28.41 -2.43 -4.52
N LEU A 206 27.43 -2.89 -5.31
CA LEU A 206 27.25 -4.28 -5.73
C LEU A 206 28.08 -4.65 -6.97
N ILE A 207 28.57 -3.66 -7.73
CA ILE A 207 29.33 -3.89 -8.96
C ILE A 207 30.59 -4.71 -8.66
N GLY A 208 30.79 -5.79 -9.43
CA GLY A 208 31.88 -6.76 -9.24
C GLY A 208 31.67 -7.75 -8.07
N LYS A 209 30.67 -7.54 -7.21
CA LYS A 209 30.39 -8.37 -6.04
C LYS A 209 29.23 -9.35 -6.24
N VAL A 210 28.41 -9.13 -7.26
CA VAL A 210 27.22 -9.95 -7.53
C VAL A 210 27.11 -10.31 -9.01
N ASP A 211 26.32 -11.32 -9.30
CA ASP A 211 26.12 -11.86 -10.64
C ASP A 211 24.78 -11.40 -11.26
N ALA A 212 23.85 -10.96 -10.41
CA ALA A 212 22.59 -10.30 -10.76
C ALA A 212 22.10 -9.47 -9.56
N ILE A 213 21.23 -8.49 -9.81
CA ILE A 213 20.47 -7.75 -8.80
C ILE A 213 19.02 -8.24 -8.82
N TYR A 214 18.44 -8.45 -7.65
CA TYR A 214 17.01 -8.66 -7.45
C TYR A 214 16.43 -7.48 -6.69
N THR A 215 15.27 -6.99 -7.12
CA THR A 215 14.51 -5.96 -6.40
C THR A 215 13.19 -6.52 -5.91
N SER A 216 12.82 -6.18 -4.68
CA SER A 216 11.50 -6.40 -4.11
C SER A 216 10.59 -5.17 -4.28
N THR A 217 9.39 -5.25 -3.73
CA THR A 217 8.44 -4.13 -3.55
C THR A 217 8.85 -3.17 -2.42
N ASP A 218 10.13 -2.75 -2.43
CA ASP A 218 10.66 -1.73 -1.50
C ASP A 218 10.28 -0.33 -1.96
N ASN A 219 9.60 0.46 -1.12
CA ASN A 219 9.00 1.72 -1.57
C ASN A 219 10.06 2.75 -1.98
N ASN A 220 11.18 2.85 -1.26
CA ASN A 220 12.25 3.79 -1.64
C ASN A 220 12.95 3.37 -2.93
N VAL A 221 13.20 2.08 -3.12
CA VAL A 221 13.85 1.57 -4.35
C VAL A 221 12.93 1.77 -5.54
N VAL A 222 11.64 1.41 -5.44
CA VAL A 222 10.67 1.56 -6.53
C VAL A 222 10.42 3.03 -6.86
N SER A 223 10.41 3.93 -5.88
CA SER A 223 10.26 5.38 -6.12
C SER A 223 11.40 6.01 -6.94
N THR A 224 12.53 5.31 -7.09
CA THR A 224 13.67 5.77 -7.89
C THR A 224 14.24 4.64 -8.75
N TYR A 225 13.36 3.77 -9.24
CA TYR A 225 13.73 2.54 -9.94
C TYR A 225 14.65 2.82 -11.15
N GLU A 226 14.41 3.91 -11.88
CA GLU A 226 15.24 4.35 -13.00
C GLU A 226 16.73 4.52 -12.63
N SER A 227 17.02 5.01 -11.42
CA SER A 227 18.39 5.20 -10.94
C SER A 227 19.11 3.87 -10.75
N LEU A 228 18.39 2.84 -10.28
CA LEU A 228 18.89 1.48 -10.15
C LEU A 228 19.09 0.83 -11.52
N VAL A 229 18.11 0.98 -12.42
CA VAL A 229 18.19 0.51 -13.81
C VAL A 229 19.40 1.10 -14.53
N ALA A 230 19.64 2.41 -14.39
CA ALA A 230 20.78 3.09 -14.99
C ALA A 230 22.12 2.50 -14.52
N VAL A 231 22.25 2.24 -13.20
CA VAL A 231 23.46 1.62 -12.64
C VAL A 231 23.64 0.18 -13.14
N ALA A 232 22.56 -0.62 -13.13
CA ALA A 232 22.59 -2.01 -13.60
C ALA A 232 22.98 -2.10 -15.09
N ASN A 233 22.38 -1.26 -15.93
CA ASN A 233 22.69 -1.18 -17.36
C ASN A 233 24.13 -0.75 -17.63
N GLN A 234 24.62 0.29 -16.93
CA GLN A 234 26.01 0.74 -17.05
C GLN A 234 27.00 -0.37 -16.66
N ALA A 235 26.67 -1.16 -15.64
CA ALA A 235 27.48 -2.29 -15.19
C ALA A 235 27.27 -3.58 -15.99
N LYS A 236 26.33 -3.59 -16.96
CA LYS A 236 25.88 -4.80 -17.69
C LYS A 236 25.49 -5.94 -16.73
N LEU A 237 24.84 -5.59 -15.64
CA LEU A 237 24.43 -6.51 -14.58
C LEU A 237 22.93 -6.79 -14.72
N PRO A 238 22.49 -8.06 -14.84
CA PRO A 238 21.06 -8.36 -14.90
C PRO A 238 20.33 -7.84 -13.66
N LEU A 239 19.24 -7.12 -13.89
CA LEU A 239 18.32 -6.64 -12.86
C LEU A 239 16.98 -7.37 -13.03
N ILE A 240 16.54 -8.07 -11.99
CA ILE A 240 15.30 -8.84 -11.98
C ILE A 240 14.34 -8.17 -11.01
N ALA A 241 13.23 -7.64 -11.56
CA ALA A 241 12.12 -7.10 -10.78
C ALA A 241 11.27 -8.23 -10.19
N SER A 242 10.76 -8.03 -8.98
CA SER A 242 9.84 -8.96 -8.32
C SER A 242 8.47 -9.05 -8.98
N ASP A 243 8.04 -7.95 -9.59
CA ASP A 243 6.71 -7.68 -10.08
C ASP A 243 6.77 -6.83 -11.36
N THR A 244 5.65 -6.78 -12.08
CA THR A 244 5.51 -5.98 -13.31
C THR A 244 5.09 -4.55 -13.05
N ASP A 245 4.48 -4.27 -11.91
CA ASP A 245 3.88 -2.96 -11.63
C ASP A 245 4.92 -1.91 -11.23
N SER A 246 6.13 -2.37 -10.88
CA SER A 246 7.28 -1.53 -10.52
C SER A 246 8.14 -1.11 -11.72
N VAL A 247 7.89 -1.61 -12.94
CA VAL A 247 8.78 -1.46 -14.12
C VAL A 247 8.11 -0.95 -15.39
#